data_AF-A0A9X7GY13-F1
#
_entry.id   AF-A0A9X7GY13-F1
#
_cell.length_a   1.000
_cell.length_b   1.000
_cell.length_c   1.000
_cell.angle_alpha   90.00
_cell.angle_beta   90.00
_cell.angle_gamma   90.00
#
_symmetry.space_group_name_H-M   'P 1'
#
loop_
_entity.id
_entity.type
_entity.pdbx_description
1 polymer ?
#
loop_
_entity_poly.entity_id
_entity_poly.type
_entity_poly.pdbx_seq_one_letter_code
_entity_poly.pdbx_strand_id
1 'polypeptide(L)' 'MCGLKSEEIKQLVTDLERRKWGLKRIQNGFSKIHSDEYRDGVHKQIAILDQVVMKLNWIMRKESN' A
#
# COMPACT_ATOMS: atom_id res chain seq x y z
N MET A 1 18.22 -19.22 8.03
CA MET A 1 16.92 -19.17 7.32
C MET A 1 16.22 -17.80 7.34
N CYS A 2 16.76 -16.77 8.01
CA CYS A 2 16.04 -15.50 8.26
C CYS A 2 16.20 -14.39 7.19
N GLY A 3 17.18 -14.49 6.29
CA GLY A 3 17.46 -13.42 5.31
C GLY A 3 16.53 -13.37 4.09
N LEU A 4 16.15 -14.54 3.55
CA LEU A 4 15.33 -14.64 2.33
C LEU A 4 13.90 -14.10 2.54
N LYS A 5 13.27 -14.42 3.67
CA LYS A 5 11.94 -13.91 4.02
C LYS A 5 11.92 -12.38 4.18
N SER A 6 12.99 -11.79 4.71
CA SER A 6 13.08 -10.33 4.89
C SER A 6 13.14 -9.59 3.56
N GLU A 7 13.87 -10.12 2.58
CA GLU A 7 14.00 -9.49 1.27
C GLU A 7 12.71 -9.60 0.43
N GLU A 8 12.02 -10.74 0.50
CA GLU A 8 10.69 -10.93 -0.09
C GLU A 8 9.67 -9.95 0.50
N ILE A 9 9.69 -9.72 1.82
CA ILE A 9 8.79 -8.76 2.47
C ILE A 9 9.15 -7.31 2.06
N LYS A 10 10.43 -6.96 1.92
CA LYS A 10 10.83 -5.63 1.42
C LYS A 10 10.34 -5.37 -0.01
N GLN A 11 10.47 -6.37 -0.89
CA GLN A 11 9.96 -6.28 -2.25
C GLN A 11 8.43 -6.10 -2.23
N LEU A 12 7.73 -6.88 -1.41
CA LEU A 12 6.28 -6.74 -1.24
C LEU A 12 5.88 -5.34 -0.75
N VAL A 13 6.57 -4.78 0.24
CA VAL A 13 6.32 -3.41 0.72
C VAL A 13 6.52 -2.40 -0.40
N THR A 14 7.60 -2.53 -1.18
CA THR A 14 7.91 -1.63 -2.31
C THR A 14 6.82 -1.68 -3.38
N ASP A 15 6.35 -2.86 -3.73
CA ASP A 15 5.29 -3.05 -4.72
C ASP A 15 3.94 -2.47 -4.24
N LEU A 16 3.62 -2.65 -2.95
CA LEU A 16 2.42 -2.08 -2.35
C LEU A 16 2.46 -0.55 -2.32
N GLU A 17 3.61 0.04 -2.00
CA GLU A 17 3.80 1.50 -2.05
C GLU A 17 3.67 2.04 -3.48
N ARG A 18 4.23 1.33 -4.46
CA ARG A 18 4.07 1.69 -5.89
C ARG A 18 2.61 1.65 -6.33
N ARG A 19 1.87 0.62 -5.91
CA ARG A 19 0.43 0.49 -6.22
C ARG A 19 -0.39 1.60 -5.56
N LYS A 20 -0.08 1.95 -4.31
CA LYS A 20 -0.68 3.08 -3.59
C LYS A 20 -0.42 4.40 -4.30
N TRP A 21 0.80 4.62 -4.80
CA TRP A 21 1.14 5.81 -5.57
C TRP A 21 0.34 5.92 -6.87
N GLY A 22 0.16 4.79 -7.57
CA GLY A 22 -0.73 4.71 -8.74
C GLY A 22 -2.17 5.09 -8.41
N LEU A 23 -2.71 4.58 -7.30
CA LEU A 23 -4.07 4.91 -6.84
C LEU A 23 -4.21 6.39 -6.45
N LYS A 24 -3.19 7.00 -5.83
CA LYS A 24 -3.19 8.45 -5.55
C LYS A 24 -3.17 9.29 -6.82
N ARG A 25 -2.42 8.87 -7.84
CA ARG A 25 -2.41 9.56 -9.15
C ARG A 25 -3.78 9.50 -9.82
N ILE A 26 -4.40 8.34 -9.74
CA ILE A 26 -5.76 8.04 -10.19
C ILE A 26 -6.76 8.94 -9.41
N GLN A 27 -6.69 8.97 -8.07
CA GLN A 27 -7.47 9.85 -7.20
C GLN A 27 -7.34 11.34 -7.56
N ASN A 28 -6.11 11.81 -7.82
CA ASN A 28 -5.86 13.20 -8.21
C ASN A 28 -6.39 13.53 -9.62
N GLY A 29 -6.34 12.58 -10.55
CA GLY A 29 -6.93 12.70 -11.88
C GLY A 29 -8.46 12.74 -11.85
N PHE A 30 -9.08 12.14 -10.83
CA PHE A 30 -10.54 12.12 -10.64
C PHE A 30 -11.14 13.38 -10.02
N SER A 31 -10.36 14.40 -9.68
CA SER A 31 -10.97 15.70 -9.38
C SER A 31 -11.86 16.21 -10.53
N LYS A 32 -11.70 15.64 -11.74
CA LYS A 32 -12.52 15.88 -12.94
C LYS A 32 -13.67 14.88 -13.17
N ILE A 33 -13.80 13.80 -12.39
CA ILE A 33 -14.81 12.75 -12.59
C ILE A 33 -15.76 12.69 -11.38
N HIS A 34 -17.05 12.96 -11.61
CA HIS A 34 -18.10 13.06 -10.58
C HIS A 34 -18.71 11.71 -10.14
N SER A 35 -17.92 10.63 -10.10
CA SER A 35 -18.41 9.36 -9.53
C SER A 35 -17.93 9.23 -8.08
N ASP A 36 -18.81 9.58 -7.14
CA ASP A 36 -18.52 9.45 -5.70
C ASP A 36 -18.27 7.99 -5.30
N GLU A 37 -18.98 7.03 -5.91
CA GLU A 37 -18.77 5.59 -5.67
C GLU A 37 -17.37 5.15 -6.08
N TYR A 38 -16.89 5.59 -7.25
CA TYR A 38 -15.53 5.29 -7.69
C TYR A 38 -14.48 5.96 -6.77
N ARG A 39 -14.72 7.22 -6.37
CA ARG A 39 -13.82 7.96 -5.46
C ARG A 39 -13.70 7.28 -4.11
N ASP A 40 -14.82 6.85 -3.55
CA ASP A 40 -14.88 6.11 -2.28
C ASP A 40 -14.19 4.75 -2.39
N GLY A 41 -14.38 4.03 -3.50
CA GLY A 41 -13.67 2.78 -3.80
C GLY A 41 -12.15 2.96 -3.81
N VAL A 42 -11.63 3.99 -4.50
CA VAL A 42 -10.19 4.29 -4.52
C VAL A 42 -9.69 4.68 -3.13
N HIS A 43 -10.44 5.48 -2.38
CA HIS A 43 -10.07 5.90 -1.03
C HIS A 43 -9.95 4.70 -0.08
N LYS A 44 -10.93 3.78 -0.12
CA LYS A 44 -10.91 2.53 0.65
C LYS A 44 -9.70 1.67 0.31
N GLN A 45 -9.37 1.53 -0.98
CA GLN A 45 -8.19 0.77 -1.41
C GLN A 45 -6.88 1.39 -0.89
N ILE A 46 -6.75 2.72 -0.93
CA ILE A 46 -5.58 3.42 -0.37
C ILE A 46 -5.46 3.16 1.13
N ALA A 47 -6.57 3.25 1.88
CA ALA A 47 -6.58 3.01 3.32
C ALA A 47 -6.19 1.56 3.68
N ILE A 48 -6.65 0.57 2.92
CA ILE A 48 -6.27 -0.83 3.09
C ILE A 48 -4.76 -1.01 2.86
N LEU A 49 -4.22 -0.43 1.78
CA LEU A 49 -2.79 -0.50 1.49
C LEU A 49 -1.95 0.12 2.61
N ASP A 50 -2.40 1.23 3.19
CA ASP A 50 -1.74 1.85 4.34
C ASP A 50 -1.66 0.92 5.56
N GLN A 51 -2.77 0.26 5.89
CA GLN A 51 -2.80 -0.70 7.01
C GLN A 51 -1.91 -1.91 6.76
N VAL A 52 -1.91 -2.44 5.53
CA VAL A 52 -1.08 -3.61 5.16
C VAL A 52 0.41 -3.26 5.24
N VAL A 53 0.83 -2.14 4.64
CA VAL A 53 2.24 -1.69 4.69
C VAL A 53 2.69 -1.45 6.13
N MET A 54 1.85 -0.80 6.96
CA MET A 54 2.15 -0.60 8.37
C MET A 54 2.34 -1.92 9.13
N LYS A 55 1.49 -2.91 8.89
CA LYS A 55 1.58 -4.23 9.53
C LYS A 55 2.82 -5.02 9.07
N LEU A 56 3.15 -4.99 7.78
CA LEU A 56 4.36 -5.62 7.25
C LEU A 56 5.63 -4.99 7.82
N ASN A 57 5.69 -3.67 7.88
CA ASN A 57 6.81 -2.95 8.51
C ASN A 57 6.94 -3.28 10.00
N TRP A 58 5.83 -3.45 10.71
CA TRP A 58 5.84 -3.87 12.11
C TRP A 58 6.37 -5.30 12.30
N ILE A 59 5.93 -6.24 11.45
CA ILE A 59 6.43 -7.63 11.46
C ILE A 59 7.94 -7.64 11.20
N MET A 60 8.41 -6.91 10.20
CA MET A 60 9.85 -6.80 9.90
C MET A 60 10.68 -6.25 11.08
N ARG A 61 10.15 -5.24 11.79
CA ARG A 61 10.81 -4.70 13.00
C ARG A 61 10.83 -5.72 14.14
N LYS A 62 9.76 -6.50 14.30
CA LYS A 62 9.67 -7.57 15.31
C LYS A 62 10.62 -8.74 15.03
N GLU A 63 10.84 -9.09 13.77
CA GLU A 63 11.79 -10.15 13.39
C GLU A 63 13.27 -9.70 13.47
N SER A 64 13.53 -8.38 13.47
CA SER A 64 14.89 -7.83 13.59
C SER A 64 15.36 -7.61 15.04
N ASN A 65 14.46 -7.72 16.02
CA ASN A 65 14.71 -7.58 17.46
C ASN A 65 14.74 -8.95 18.15
#